data_AF-A0A961NFI5-F1
#
_entry.id   AF-A0A961NFI5-F1
#
_cell.length_a   1.000
_cell.length_b   1.000
_cell.length_c   1.000
_cell.angle_alpha   90.00
_cell.angle_beta   90.00
_cell.angle_gamma   90.00
#
_symmetry.space_group_name_H-M   'P 1'
#
loop_
_entity.id
_entity.type
_entity.pdbx_description
1 polymer ?
#
loop_
_entity_poly.entity_id
_entity_poly.type
_entity_poly.pdbx_seq_one_letter_code
_entity_poly.pdbx_strand_id
1 'polypeptide(L)'
;MVDVQPQFDWAFIVGHINYWLFIVLMMTGFYIVVARGNLVKKIVGLNIFQTAVFMLYISIGKIAGGTAPIFPINMKIDPSVV
;
A
#
# COMPACT_ATOMS: atom_id res chain seq x y z
N MET A 1 25.58 8.76 28.25
CA MET A 1 24.85 7.58 28.75
C MET A 1 24.30 6.94 27.49
N VAL A 2 24.98 5.90 27.03
CA VAL A 2 24.77 5.29 25.70
C VAL A 2 23.81 4.14 25.93
N ASP A 3 22.53 4.40 25.76
CA ASP A 3 21.54 3.34 25.72
C ASP A 3 21.65 2.66 24.37
N VAL A 4 22.46 1.60 24.33
CA VAL A 4 22.40 0.54 23.32
C VAL A 4 20.97 -0.01 23.36
N GLN A 5 20.10 0.56 22.53
CA GLN A 5 18.73 0.07 22.37
C GLN A 5 18.80 -1.19 21.48
N PRO A 6 18.27 -2.34 21.92
CA PRO A 6 18.15 -3.51 21.07
C PRO A 6 17.25 -3.15 19.86
N GLN A 7 17.69 -3.54 18.66
CA GLN A 7 17.18 -3.15 17.33
C GLN A 7 15.72 -3.58 17.00
N PHE A 8 14.90 -3.92 17.99
CA PHE A 8 13.54 -4.46 17.83
C PHE A 8 12.55 -3.68 18.70
N ASP A 9 12.32 -2.41 18.39
CA ASP A 9 11.23 -1.65 18.98
C ASP A 9 9.89 -2.14 18.45
N TRP A 10 8.90 -2.37 19.33
CA TRP A 10 7.51 -2.64 18.94
C TRP A 10 6.95 -1.55 18.00
N ALA A 11 7.55 -0.34 18.02
CA ALA A 11 7.32 0.74 17.08
C ALA A 11 7.69 0.40 15.63
N PHE A 12 8.75 -0.39 15.38
CA PHE A 12 9.13 -0.84 14.04
C PHE A 12 8.08 -1.78 13.46
N ILE A 13 7.57 -2.70 14.27
CA ILE A 13 6.54 -3.68 13.88
C ILE A 13 5.19 -2.97 13.66
N VAL A 14 4.79 -2.06 14.56
CA VAL A 14 3.55 -1.30 14.41
C VAL A 14 3.62 -0.33 13.22
N GLY A 15 4.78 0.28 12.96
CA GLY A 15 5.00 1.14 11.78
C GLY A 15 4.92 0.40 10.45
N HIS A 16 5.29 -0.89 10.42
CA HIS A 16 5.30 -1.72 9.21
C HIS A 16 4.12 -2.71 9.11
N ILE A 17 3.15 -2.65 10.04
CA ILE A 17 2.04 -3.60 10.11
C ILE A 17 1.16 -3.55 8.85
N ASN A 18 1.02 -2.37 8.25
CA ASN A 18 0.27 -2.19 7.00
C ASN A 18 0.91 -2.97 5.84
N TYR A 19 2.24 -2.95 5.73
CA TYR A 19 2.95 -3.70 4.68
C TYR A 19 2.77 -5.20 4.84
N TRP A 20 2.91 -5.72 6.07
CA TRP A 20 2.72 -7.13 6.36
C TRP A 20 1.28 -7.60 6.08
N LEU A 21 0.28 -6.79 6.42
CA LEU A 21 -1.13 -7.08 6.13
C LEU A 21 -1.38 -7.25 4.62
N PHE A 22 -0.85 -6.34 3.79
CA PHE A 22 -1.02 -6.41 2.34
C PHE A 22 -0.27 -7.58 1.69
N ILE A 23 0.90 -7.97 2.22
CA ILE A 23 1.65 -9.14 1.76
C ILE A 23 0.86 -10.43 2.02
N VAL A 24 0.26 -10.58 3.21
CA VAL A 24 -0.57 -11.75 3.56
C VAL A 24 -1.86 -11.77 2.73
N LEU A 25 -2.46 -10.61 2.47
CA LEU A 25 -3.62 -10.47 1.60
C LEU A 25 -3.30 -10.95 0.17
N MET A 26 -2.13 -10.56 -0.35
CA MET A 26 -1.65 -10.97 -1.67
C MET A 26 -1.40 -12.48 -1.75
N MET A 27 -0.76 -13.08 -0.73
CA MET A 27 -0.57 -14.53 -0.63
C MET A 27 -1.90 -15.29 -0.62
N THR A 28 -2.92 -14.74 0.05
CA THR A 28 -4.28 -15.30 0.08
C THR A 28 -4.94 -15.27 -1.30
N GLY A 29 -4.79 -14.17 -2.04
CA GLY A 29 -5.27 -14.05 -3.43
C GLY A 29 -4.63 -15.10 -4.34
N PHE A 30 -3.32 -15.28 -4.24
CA PHE A 30 -2.59 -16.30 -5.01
C PHE A 30 -3.02 -17.73 -4.64
N TYR A 31 -3.23 -18.00 -3.35
CA TYR A 31 -3.72 -19.30 -2.89
C TYR A 31 -5.06 -19.69 -3.52
N ILE A 32 -6.00 -18.75 -3.62
CA ILE A 32 -7.32 -18.99 -4.23
C ILE A 32 -7.21 -19.29 -5.74
N VAL A 33 -6.26 -18.64 -6.44
CA VAL A 33 -6.00 -18.88 -7.87
C VAL A 33 -5.44 -20.28 -8.12
N VAL A 34 -4.55 -20.77 -7.24
CA VAL A 34 -3.92 -22.09 -7.40
C VAL A 34 -4.83 -23.23 -6.93
N ALA A 35 -5.56 -23.05 -5.82
CA ALA A 35 -6.29 -24.13 -5.16
C ALA A 35 -7.58 -24.60 -5.87
N ARG A 36 -8.10 -23.83 -6.84
CA ARG A 36 -9.40 -24.10 -7.47
C ARG A 36 -9.24 -24.53 -8.93
N GLY A 37 -9.73 -25.71 -9.29
CA GLY A 37 -9.76 -26.16 -10.70
C GLY A 37 -10.74 -25.39 -11.59
N ASN A 38 -11.79 -24.79 -11.00
CA ASN A 38 -12.81 -24.07 -11.76
C ASN A 38 -12.38 -22.63 -12.11
N LEU A 39 -12.51 -22.26 -13.39
CA LEU A 39 -12.02 -20.98 -13.94
C LEU A 39 -12.68 -19.76 -13.29
N VAL A 40 -13.97 -19.82 -12.96
CA VAL A 40 -14.69 -18.71 -12.30
C VAL A 40 -14.07 -18.35 -10.94
N LYS A 41 -13.70 -19.35 -10.15
CA LYS A 41 -13.10 -19.14 -8.83
C LYS A 41 -11.65 -18.63 -8.93
N LYS A 42 -10.94 -18.97 -10.02
CA LYS A 42 -9.62 -18.38 -10.33
C LYS A 42 -9.71 -16.90 -10.68
N ILE A 43 -10.72 -16.49 -11.47
CA ILE A 43 -10.93 -15.09 -11.84
C ILE A 43 -11.25 -14.24 -10.61
N VAL A 44 -12.04 -14.75 -9.68
CA VAL A 44 -12.29 -14.07 -8.39
C VAL A 44 -11.01 -13.93 -7.58
N GLY A 45 -10.19 -15.00 -7.48
CA GLY A 45 -8.89 -14.94 -6.82
C GLY A 45 -7.92 -13.94 -7.48
N LEU A 46 -7.94 -13.85 -8.81
CA LEU A 46 -7.10 -12.93 -9.58
C LEU A 46 -7.51 -11.46 -9.38
N ASN A 47 -8.80 -11.15 -9.33
CA ASN A 47 -9.30 -9.81 -9.01
C ASN A 47 -8.88 -9.37 -7.61
N ILE A 48 -8.96 -10.27 -6.63
CA ILE A 48 -8.52 -10.00 -5.26
C ILE A 48 -7.00 -9.77 -5.22
N PHE A 49 -6.22 -10.58 -5.94
CA PHE A 49 -4.77 -10.39 -6.07
C PHE A 49 -4.43 -9.00 -6.65
N GLN A 50 -5.12 -8.59 -7.71
CA GLN A 50 -4.90 -7.28 -8.33
C GLN A 50 -5.23 -6.13 -7.36
N THR A 51 -6.32 -6.25 -6.60
CA THR A 51 -6.72 -5.24 -5.59
C THR A 51 -5.70 -5.17 -4.43
N ALA A 52 -5.11 -6.30 -4.04
CA ALA A 52 -4.04 -6.36 -3.04
C ALA A 52 -2.76 -5.64 -3.51
N VAL A 53 -2.37 -5.79 -4.78
CA VAL A 53 -1.23 -5.06 -5.38
C VAL A 53 -1.47 -3.55 -5.34
N PHE A 54 -2.68 -3.10 -5.70
CA PHE A 54 -3.02 -1.67 -5.64
C PHE A 54 -2.94 -1.12 -4.21
N MET A 55 -3.46 -1.84 -3.22
CA MET A 55 -3.38 -1.41 -1.82
C MET A 55 -1.95 -1.37 -1.29
N LEU A 56 -1.11 -2.35 -1.65
CA LEU A 56 0.32 -2.34 -1.31
C LEU A 56 1.01 -1.12 -1.90
N TYR A 57 0.75 -0.82 -3.18
CA TYR A 57 1.36 0.32 -3.87
C TYR A 57 0.96 1.66 -3.24
N ILE A 58 -0.32 1.84 -2.89
CA ILE A 58 -0.82 3.02 -2.18
C ILE A 58 -0.18 3.14 -0.79
N SER A 59 0.02 2.02 -0.09
CA SER A 59 0.67 2.01 1.22
C SER A 59 2.11 2.50 1.16
N ILE A 60 2.86 2.17 0.09
CA ILE A 60 4.23 2.66 -0.13
C ILE A 60 4.20 4.15 -0.51
N GLY A 61 3.24 4.56 -1.35
CA GLY A 61 3.11 5.93 -1.84
C GLY A 61 2.52 6.93 -0.85
N LYS A 62 1.97 6.48 0.28
CA LYS A 62 1.39 7.37 1.30
C LYS A 62 2.50 7.98 2.16
N ILE A 63 2.89 9.21 1.82
CA ILE A 63 3.86 10.01 2.57
C ILE A 63 3.11 10.92 3.55
N ALA A 64 3.59 11.04 4.79
CA ALA A 64 3.03 11.96 5.78
C ALA A 64 3.16 13.41 5.29
N GLY A 65 2.03 14.10 5.10
CA GLY A 65 1.98 15.46 4.55
C GLY A 65 1.72 15.54 3.03
N GLY A 66 1.51 14.41 2.35
CA GLY A 66 1.12 14.41 0.93
C GLY A 66 -0.29 14.97 0.72
N THR A 67 -0.40 16.19 0.20
CA THR A 67 -1.66 16.73 -0.32
C THR A 67 -2.00 16.03 -1.64
N ALA A 68 -3.28 15.72 -1.87
CA ALA A 68 -3.72 15.18 -3.16
C ALA A 68 -3.26 16.13 -4.28
N PRO A 69 -2.54 15.64 -5.30
CA PRO A 69 -2.07 16.47 -6.40
C PRO A 69 -3.26 16.84 -7.28
N ILE A 70 -4.01 17.84 -6.84
CA ILE A 70 -5.16 18.43 -7.52
C ILE A 70 -4.79 19.89 -7.72
N PHE A 71 -4.84 20.37 -8.96
CA PHE A 71 -4.73 21.80 -9.23
C PHE A 71 -5.89 22.52 -8.52
N PRO A 72 -5.63 23.41 -7.56
CA PRO A 72 -6.71 24.22 -7.00
C PRO A 72 -7.28 25.09 -8.13
N ILE A 73 -8.58 24.94 -8.39
CA ILE A 73 -9.32 25.71 -9.41
C ILE A 73 -9.26 27.23 -9.13
N ASN A 74 -8.81 27.65 -7.94
CA ASN A 74 -8.62 29.03 -7.56
C ASN A 74 -7.14 29.36 -7.32
N MET A 75 -6.35 29.32 -8.41
CA MET A 75 -5.01 29.88 -8.45
C MET A 75 -5.13 31.27 -9.08
N LYS A 76 -4.86 32.35 -8.32
CA LYS A 76 -4.48 33.63 -8.92
C LYS A 76 -3.13 33.38 -9.61
N ILE A 77 -3.18 33.24 -10.92
CA ILE A 77 -2.00 33.10 -11.77
C ILE A 77 -1.16 34.36 -11.58
N ASP A 78 -0.01 34.22 -10.92
CA ASP A 78 1.06 35.21 -11.00
C ASP A 78 1.70 35.06 -12.39
N PRO A 79 1.65 36.08 -13.27
CA PRO A 79 2.17 35.98 -14.63
C PRO A 79 3.70 35.92 -14.74
N SER A 80 4.45 35.97 -13.63
CA SER A 80 5.92 36.06 -13.66
C SER A 80 6.67 34.73 -13.73
N VAL A 81 5.97 33.60 -13.88
CA VAL A 81 6.58 32.26 -13.99
C VAL A 81 6.13 31.45 -15.22
N VAL A 82 5.73 32.14 -16.30
CA VAL A 82 5.60 31.57 -17.66
C VAL A 82 6.67 32.17 -18.55
#